data_AF-A0A2M7H5F8-F1
#
_entry.id   AF-A0A2M7H5F8-F1
#
_cell.length_a   1.000
_cell.length_b   1.000
_cell.length_c   1.000
_cell.angle_alpha   90.00
_cell.angle_beta   90.00
_cell.angle_gamma   90.00
#
_symmetry.space_group_name_H-M   'P 1'
#
loop_
_entity.id
_entity.type
_entity.pdbx_description
1 polymer ?
#
loop_
_entity_poly.entity_id
_entity_poly.type
_entity_poly.pdbx_seq_one_letter_code
_entity_poly.pdbx_strand_id
1 'polypeptide(L)'
;MYAKVDVLVPKPRADFVETPFIRELTGRALNYIRIGFPVHLSGPTGVGKTTLAFHLAGQLARPVVLIHGDYEFGTSNLVGGLYGYSRKYLRDNYIRSVLKVEENATQQWMDDRLTVACEHGFT
;
A
#
# COMPACT_ATOMS: atom_id res chain seq x y z
N MET A 1 0.06 -14.35 -4.16
CA MET A 1 -0.90 -14.08 -3.06
C MET A 1 -0.53 -12.70 -2.54
N TYR A 2 -1.47 -11.77 -2.39
CA TYR A 2 -1.15 -10.40 -1.96
C TYR A 2 -1.45 -10.19 -0.48
N ALA A 3 -0.67 -9.34 0.17
CA ALA A 3 -1.03 -8.80 1.47
C ALA A 3 -2.36 -8.04 1.39
N LYS A 4 -3.10 -7.99 2.50
CA LYS A 4 -4.32 -7.19 2.56
C LYS A 4 -3.93 -5.71 2.42
N VAL A 5 -4.15 -5.14 1.23
CA VAL A 5 -3.86 -3.73 0.94
C VAL A 5 -5.07 -2.87 1.29
N ASP A 6 -4.84 -1.84 2.09
CA ASP A 6 -5.85 -0.84 2.44
C ASP A 6 -6.04 0.14 1.27
N VAL A 7 -6.89 -0.26 0.33
CA VAL A 7 -7.31 0.60 -0.78
C VAL A 7 -8.45 1.50 -0.30
N LEU A 8 -8.25 2.81 -0.43
CA LEU A 8 -9.21 3.83 -0.04
C LEU A 8 -9.79 4.50 -1.28
N VAL A 9 -11.10 4.77 -1.24
CA VAL A 9 -11.75 5.66 -2.20
C VAL A 9 -12.06 6.97 -1.47
N PRO A 10 -11.15 7.95 -1.50
CA PRO A 10 -11.31 9.19 -0.78
C PRO A 10 -12.52 9.94 -1.34
N LYS A 11 -13.38 10.41 -0.45
CA LYS A 11 -14.49 11.30 -0.80
C LYS A 11 -14.22 12.66 -0.18
N PRO A 12 -14.49 13.75 -0.92
CA PRO A 12 -14.47 15.08 -0.34
C PRO A 12 -15.39 15.12 0.88
N ARG A 13 -14.86 15.63 1.99
CA ARG A 13 -15.65 15.90 3.19
C ARG A 13 -16.62 17.05 2.91
N ALA A 14 -17.88 16.90 3.35
CA ALA A 14 -18.91 17.93 3.15
C ALA A 14 -18.59 19.24 3.89
N ASP A 15 -17.83 19.15 4.97
CA ASP A 15 -17.35 20.23 5.83
C ASP A 15 -15.97 20.77 5.42
N PHE A 16 -15.44 20.36 4.26
CA PHE A 16 -14.17 20.87 3.78
C PHE A 16 -14.27 22.35 3.42
N VAL A 17 -13.53 23.20 4.14
CA VAL A 17 -13.52 24.65 3.90
C VAL A 17 -12.57 24.97 2.75
N GLU A 18 -13.14 25.25 1.58
CA GLU A 18 -12.37 25.69 0.41
C GLU A 18 -12.27 27.23 0.38
N THR A 19 -11.10 27.76 0.77
CA THR A 19 -10.78 29.17 0.60
C THR A 19 -10.19 29.44 -0.79
N PRO A 20 -10.16 30.69 -1.28
CA PRO A 20 -9.51 31.02 -2.56
C PRO A 20 -8.05 30.55 -2.65
N PHE A 21 -7.30 30.67 -1.55
CA PHE A 21 -5.93 30.16 -1.45
C PHE A 21 -5.85 28.64 -1.62
N ILE A 22 -6.72 27.90 -0.92
CA ILE A 22 -6.77 26.43 -1.02
C ILE A 22 -7.19 25.99 -2.42
N ARG A 23 -8.13 26.69 -3.06
CA ARG A 23 -8.54 26.40 -4.43
C ARG A 23 -7.39 26.55 -5.42
N GLU A 24 -6.63 27.63 -5.33
CA GLU A 24 -5.46 27.86 -6.20
C GLU A 24 -4.38 26.80 -5.98
N LEU A 25 -4.07 26.50 -4.71
CA LEU A 25 -3.08 25.48 -4.34
C LEU A 25 -3.49 24.09 -4.86
N THR A 26 -4.75 23.71 -4.67
CA THR A 26 -5.32 22.45 -5.15
C THR A 26 -5.26 22.37 -6.68
N GLY A 27 -5.61 23.45 -7.37
CA GLY A 27 -5.54 23.52 -8.83
C GLY A 27 -4.12 23.35 -9.37
N ARG A 28 -3.12 23.97 -8.72
CA ARG A 28 -1.71 23.78 -9.08
C ARG A 28 -1.27 22.34 -8.85
N ALA A 29 -1.58 21.76 -7.69
CA ALA A 29 -1.21 20.38 -7.38
C ALA A 29 -1.83 19.38 -8.37
N LEU A 30 -3.11 19.54 -8.71
CA LEU A 30 -3.78 18.70 -9.72
C LEU A 30 -3.12 18.80 -11.09
N ASN A 31 -2.69 19.99 -11.52
CA ASN A 31 -2.00 20.16 -12.79
C ASN A 31 -0.67 19.38 -12.82
N TYR A 32 0.14 19.45 -11.75
CA TYR A 32 1.37 18.68 -11.66
C TYR A 32 1.10 17.16 -11.73
N ILE A 33 0.11 16.67 -10.97
CA ILE A 33 -0.25 15.25 -10.95
C ILE A 33 -0.70 14.79 -12.34
N ARG A 34 -1.53 15.57 -13.03
CA ARG A 34 -2.03 15.25 -14.39
C ARG A 34 -0.91 15.16 -15.44
N ILE A 35 0.19 15.90 -15.24
CA ILE A 35 1.37 15.87 -16.11
C ILE A 35 2.30 14.70 -15.72
N GLY A 36 2.03 14.00 -14.62
CA GLY A 36 2.81 12.85 -14.14
C GLY A 36 3.88 13.20 -13.11
N PHE A 37 3.83 14.41 -12.53
CA PHE A 37 4.78 14.81 -11.49
C PHE A 37 4.20 14.55 -10.09
N PRO A 38 4.99 13.92 -9.18
CA PRO A 38 4.58 13.74 -7.80
C PRO A 38 4.54 15.08 -7.05
N VAL A 39 3.57 15.22 -6.16
CA VAL A 39 3.38 16.43 -5.34
C VAL A 39 3.68 16.11 -3.89
N HIS A 40 4.54 16.92 -3.26
CA HIS A 40 4.84 16.85 -1.84
C HIS A 40 4.27 18.07 -1.13
N LEU A 41 3.39 17.84 -0.15
CA LEU A 41 2.83 18.90 0.69
C LEU A 41 3.70 19.10 1.94
N SER A 42 4.37 20.24 2.03
CA SER A 42 5.25 20.60 3.16
C SER A 42 4.70 21.77 3.98
N GLY A 43 4.90 21.75 5.31
CA GLY A 43 4.50 22.83 6.20
C GLY A 43 4.43 22.41 7.67
N PRO A 44 4.15 23.33 8.61
CA PRO A 44 4.05 23.05 10.04
C PRO A 44 3.04 21.95 10.38
N THR A 45 3.16 21.33 11.55
CA THR A 45 2.15 20.36 12.01
C THR A 45 0.79 21.03 12.20
N GLY A 46 -0.30 20.29 12.02
CA GLY A 46 -1.67 20.79 12.23
C GLY A 46 -2.27 21.64 11.09
N VAL A 47 -1.50 22.01 10.04
CA VAL A 47 -2.02 22.85 8.92
C VAL A 47 -2.91 22.09 7.92
N GLY A 48 -3.28 20.84 8.22
CA GLY A 48 -4.20 20.07 7.37
C GLY A 48 -3.59 19.44 6.11
N LYS A 49 -2.27 19.20 6.05
CA LYS A 49 -1.59 18.58 4.89
C LYS A 49 -2.22 17.25 4.47
N THR A 50 -2.44 16.36 5.43
CA THR A 50 -3.08 15.06 5.20
C THR A 50 -4.52 15.23 4.72
N THR A 51 -5.26 16.18 5.29
CA THR A 51 -6.62 16.52 4.85
C THR A 51 -6.62 17.03 3.40
N LEU A 52 -5.66 17.89 3.04
CA LEU A 52 -5.52 18.41 1.68
C LEU A 52 -5.12 17.30 0.68
N ALA A 53 -4.26 16.37 1.09
CA ALA A 53 -3.91 15.20 0.27
C ALA A 53 -5.13 14.33 -0.02
N PHE A 54 -5.96 14.03 1.00
CA PHE A 54 -7.20 13.30 0.79
C PHE A 54 -8.22 14.07 -0.05
N HIS A 55 -8.28 15.40 0.11
CA HIS A 55 -9.12 16.25 -0.72
C HIS A 55 -8.71 16.17 -2.20
N LEU A 56 -7.41 16.30 -2.50
CA LEU A 56 -6.84 16.14 -3.84
C LEU A 56 -7.15 14.75 -4.42
N ALA A 57 -6.92 13.70 -3.64
CA ALA A 57 -7.19 12.33 -4.06
C ALA A 57 -8.69 12.10 -4.37
N GLY A 58 -9.59 12.70 -3.59
CA GLY A 58 -11.02 12.65 -3.86
C GLY A 58 -11.43 13.37 -5.15
N GLN A 59 -10.71 14.44 -5.53
CA GLN A 59 -10.92 15.12 -6.81
C GLN A 59 -10.37 14.36 -8.02
N LEU A 60 -9.35 13.52 -7.83
CA LEU A 60 -8.83 12.63 -8.88
C LEU A 60 -9.80 11.49 -9.20
N ALA A 61 -10.76 11.20 -8.32
CA ALA A 61 -11.75 10.13 -8.45
C ALA A 61 -11.11 8.75 -8.69
N ARG A 62 -9.93 8.52 -8.10
CA ARG A 62 -9.17 7.26 -8.21
C ARG A 62 -8.98 6.61 -6.84
N PRO A 63 -8.95 5.27 -6.77
CA PRO A 63 -8.55 4.57 -5.56
C PRO A 63 -7.10 4.92 -5.21
N VAL A 64 -6.83 5.14 -3.93
CA VAL A 64 -5.48 5.41 -3.42
C VAL A 64 -5.07 4.37 -2.40
N VAL A 65 -3.77 4.08 -2.36
CA VAL A 65 -3.17 3.27 -1.31
C VAL A 65 -2.50 4.20 -0.31
N LEU A 66 -2.90 4.08 0.96
CA LEU A 66 -2.34 4.88 2.03
C LEU A 66 -1.20 4.11 2.72
N ILE A 67 0.00 4.66 2.60
CA ILE A 67 1.19 4.11 3.25
C ILE A 67 1.56 5.06 4.40
N HIS A 68 1.45 4.57 5.63
CA HIS A 68 1.96 5.25 6.81
C HIS A 68 3.37 4.72 7.06
N GLY A 69 4.37 5.59 7.05
CA GLY A 69 5.72 5.21 7.47
C GLY A 69 5.83 5.24 8.99
N ASP A 70 6.50 4.25 9.55
CA ASP A 70 7.07 4.30 10.89
C ASP A 70 8.58 4.02 10.82
N TYR A 71 9.25 3.93 11.97
CA TYR A 71 10.69 3.65 12.01
C TYR A 71 11.02 2.15 11.79
N GLU A 72 10.04 1.25 11.89
CA GLU A 72 10.20 -0.20 11.66
C GLU A 72 9.91 -0.58 10.21
N PHE A 73 9.47 0.38 9.39
CA PHE A 73 9.10 0.17 8.00
C PHE A 73 10.30 -0.27 7.16
N GLY A 74 10.31 -1.57 6.83
CA GLY A 74 11.30 -2.18 5.95
C GLY A 74 10.90 -2.13 4.47
N THR A 75 11.84 -2.47 3.60
CA THR A 75 11.59 -2.63 2.15
C THR A 75 10.57 -3.72 1.85
N SER A 76 10.53 -4.79 2.65
CA SER A 76 9.55 -5.87 2.55
C SER A 76 8.11 -5.39 2.77
N ASN A 77 7.91 -4.37 3.60
CA ASN A 77 6.59 -3.79 3.90
C ASN A 77 6.08 -2.84 2.79
N LEU A 78 6.93 -2.53 1.82
CA LEU A 78 6.59 -1.73 0.65
C LEU A 78 6.39 -2.61 -0.57
N VAL A 79 7.42 -3.39 -0.91
CA VAL A 79 7.46 -4.16 -2.16
C VAL A 79 6.90 -5.57 -2.00
N GLY A 80 6.93 -6.13 -0.80
CA GLY A 80 6.67 -7.53 -0.56
C GLY A 80 7.94 -8.32 -0.27
N GLY A 81 7.75 -9.59 0.04
CA GLY A 81 8.83 -10.45 0.51
C GLY A 81 8.48 -11.93 0.37
N LEU A 82 9.43 -12.76 0.78
CA LEU A 82 9.26 -14.19 0.86
C LEU A 82 8.62 -14.55 2.21
N TYR A 83 7.39 -15.07 2.16
CA TYR A 83 6.62 -15.47 3.33
C TYR A 83 6.24 -16.96 3.27
N GLY A 84 6.12 -17.54 4.46
CA GLY A 84 5.63 -18.90 4.64
C GLY A 84 6.70 -19.98 4.46
N TYR A 85 6.54 -21.05 5.23
CA TYR A 85 7.18 -22.34 5.01
C TYR A 85 6.06 -23.35 4.84
N SER A 86 5.85 -23.85 3.62
CA SER A 86 4.96 -24.99 3.42
C SER A 86 5.71 -26.25 3.82
N ARG A 87 5.31 -26.92 4.90
CA ARG A 87 5.95 -28.15 5.39
C ARG A 87 5.06 -29.36 5.08
N LYS A 88 5.47 -30.19 4.13
CA LYS A 88 4.77 -31.43 3.80
C LYS A 88 5.39 -32.60 4.54
N TYR A 89 4.64 -33.24 5.44
CA TYR A 89 5.06 -34.47 6.12
C TYR A 89 4.48 -35.68 5.38
N LEU A 90 5.33 -36.56 4.89
CA LEU A 90 4.91 -37.86 4.35
C LEU A 90 5.33 -38.95 5.34
N ARG A 91 4.35 -39.57 6.01
CA ARG A 91 4.59 -40.71 6.90
C ARG A 91 4.38 -42.00 6.13
N ASP A 92 5.46 -42.56 5.61
CA ASP A 92 5.42 -43.88 4.97
C ASP A 92 5.70 -44.96 6.03
N ASN A 93 4.78 -45.91 6.19
CA ASN A 93 4.82 -46.93 7.24
C ASN A 93 4.92 -48.33 6.62
N TYR A 94 5.70 -48.46 5.55
CA TYR A 94 5.84 -49.68 4.75
C TYR A 94 6.52 -50.85 5.49
N ILE A 95 7.35 -50.55 6.50
CA ILE A 95 7.92 -51.53 7.44
C ILE A 95 7.71 -50.96 8.85
N ARG A 96 7.20 -51.77 9.79
CA ARG A 96 6.78 -51.37 11.16
C ARG A 96 7.82 -50.60 12.00
N SER A 97 9.06 -50.47 11.53
CA SER A 97 10.20 -49.91 12.28
C SER A 97 10.93 -48.74 11.60
N VAL A 98 10.61 -48.39 10.35
CA VAL A 98 11.36 -47.35 9.61
C VAL A 98 10.50 -46.13 9.37
N LEU A 99 10.95 -44.97 9.86
CA LEU A 99 10.33 -43.67 9.65
C LEU A 99 11.10 -42.92 8.56
N LYS A 100 10.48 -42.70 7.40
CA LYS A 100 10.97 -41.72 6.41
C LYS A 100 10.25 -40.40 6.66
N VAL A 101 11.01 -39.33 6.94
CA VAL A 101 10.49 -37.96 7.02
C VAL A 101 11.09 -37.18 5.87
N GLU A 102 10.26 -36.79 4.90
CA GLU A 102 10.64 -35.78 3.91
C GLU A 102 10.17 -34.41 4.39
N GLU A 103 11.08 -33.44 4.42
CA GLU A 103 10.78 -32.05 4.73
C GLU A 103 11.13 -31.20 3.51
N ASN A 104 10.09 -30.75 2.80
CA ASN A 104 10.24 -29.72 1.77
C ASN A 104 9.77 -28.41 2.39
N ALA A 105 10.59 -27.36 2.32
CA ALA A 105 10.30 -26.03 2.81
C ALA A 105 10.41 -25.05 1.64
N THR A 106 9.27 -24.66 1.07
CA THR A 106 9.21 -23.68 -0.02
C THR A 106 8.70 -22.35 0.51
N GLN A 107 9.47 -21.29 0.27
CA GLN A 107 9.04 -19.91 0.52
C GLN A 107 8.21 -19.41 -0.67
N GLN A 108 7.15 -18.65 -0.39
CA GLN A 108 6.29 -18.06 -1.42
C GLN A 108 6.44 -16.54 -1.42
N TRP A 109 6.53 -15.94 -2.61
CA TRP A 109 6.52 -14.49 -2.74
C TRP A 109 5.12 -13.94 -2.48
N MET A 110 5.06 -12.89 -1.68
CA MET A 110 3.83 -12.18 -1.34
C MET A 110 4.04 -10.70 -1.60
N ASP A 111 3.29 -10.16 -2.55
CA ASP A 111 3.32 -8.74 -2.90
C ASP A 111 2.68 -7.88 -1.81
N ASP A 112 3.26 -6.70 -1.57
CA ASP A 112 2.77 -5.74 -0.58
C ASP A 112 2.31 -4.43 -1.24
N ARG A 113 1.92 -3.45 -0.41
CA ARG A 113 1.15 -2.25 -0.77
C ARG A 113 1.65 -1.50 -2.00
N LEU A 114 2.95 -1.26 -2.13
CA LEU A 114 3.50 -0.49 -3.24
C LEU A 114 3.42 -1.27 -4.55
N THR A 115 3.77 -2.56 -4.52
CA THR A 115 3.72 -3.43 -5.70
C THR A 115 2.30 -3.55 -6.23
N VAL A 116 1.34 -3.79 -5.34
CA VAL A 116 -0.09 -3.87 -5.68
C VAL A 116 -0.61 -2.53 -6.22
N ALA A 117 -0.20 -1.40 -5.62
CA ALA A 117 -0.58 -0.07 -6.09
C ALA A 117 -0.08 0.22 -7.51
N CYS A 118 1.17 -0.14 -7.81
CA CYS A 118 1.75 0.03 -9.13
C CYS A 118 1.14 -0.91 -10.17
N GLU A 119 0.86 -2.17 -9.80
CA GLU A 119 0.26 -3.16 -10.70
C GLU A 119 -1.16 -2.77 -11.13
N HIS A 120 -1.97 -2.27 -10.19
CA HIS A 120 -3.36 -1.89 -10.46
C HIS A 120 -3.58 -0.42 -10.80
N GLY A 121 -2.53 0.41 -10.77
CA GLY A 121 -2.63 1.83 -11.10
C GLY A 121 -3.44 2.65 -10.09
N PHE A 122 -3.30 2.34 -8.80
CA PHE A 122 -3.92 3.11 -7.71
C PHE A 122 -3.13 4.41 -7.47
N THR A 123 -3.23 5.35 -8.40
CA THR A 123 -2.48 6.63 -8.43
C THR A 123 -3.35 7.82 -8.81
#